data_AF-A0ABD3PBS0-F1
#
_entry.id   AF-A0ABD3PBS0-F1
#
_cell.length_a   1.000
_cell.length_b   1.000
_cell.length_c   1.000
_cell.angle_alpha   90.00
_cell.angle_beta   90.00
_cell.angle_gamma   90.00
#
_symmetry.space_group_name_H-M   'P 1'
#
loop_
_entity.id
_entity.type
_entity.pdbx_description
1 polymer ?
#
loop_
_entity_poly.entity_id
_entity_poly.type
_entity_poly.pdbx_seq_one_letter_code
_entity_poly.pdbx_strand_id
1 'polypeptide(L)'
;MPPKKATSRPSTPAAQLPETAADTRKIPADLLKNLRGAALLAALAEVYSSKVTNTDGKHIEMENNFFGAEERDTASLLHSMLRGEGAFSALFEQVQTPAGHDLYLREHLTGGHGVWIAGKHFDQTVLSRSAFKQKTSARATGRALYDNASDITLCNCKKAMSLISKLVPKVITLGEDNSVVGYASGETEEDFLRYINDGMYSVLNEDGIALDRSPATKSTDDDELTTSFEDGEENLGSSELLCVLNGDNDDEEDIEDIELTETVDAGEAAHTDKQFKPFGVVAPANYRFPGYFAFACFGPTRGVYFLDLLNPSGNSVEQLKVGKKTSRVAHREKEAKKLKCEREYSTSRGIRMETKVQLASIAQSEESASMRQKESRIAVIVSIIASKEKARDCKMQLLAHAEDKQKLFFDIDSLNDTIDILNDELKQLSEEKRETSKIVQAVMREAEQSMGVDENN
;
A
#
# COMPACT_ATOMS: atom_id res chain seq x y z
N MET A 1 -36.12 18.97 64.67
CA MET A 1 -34.65 19.16 64.64
C MET A 1 -34.05 18.18 63.63
N PRO A 2 -32.99 18.60 62.91
CA PRO A 2 -32.84 18.42 61.46
C PRO A 2 -32.15 17.12 61.02
N PRO A 3 -32.24 16.76 59.72
CA PRO A 3 -31.66 15.54 59.16
C PRO A 3 -30.13 15.59 59.06
N LYS A 4 -29.51 14.43 59.28
CA LYS A 4 -28.07 14.18 59.30
C LYS A 4 -27.45 14.33 57.90
N LYS A 5 -26.32 15.07 57.85
CA LYS A 5 -25.45 15.28 56.69
C LYS A 5 -24.91 13.95 56.14
N ALA A 6 -24.98 13.81 54.82
CA ALA A 6 -24.25 12.81 54.05
C ALA A 6 -22.76 13.15 54.05
N THR A 7 -21.93 12.20 54.48
CA THR A 7 -20.46 12.26 54.38
C THR A 7 -20.03 11.74 53.02
N SER A 8 -19.45 12.62 52.21
CA SER A 8 -18.82 12.33 50.92
C SER A 8 -17.60 11.43 51.10
N ARG A 9 -17.51 10.38 50.26
CA ARG A 9 -16.31 9.54 50.11
C ARG A 9 -15.12 10.40 49.61
N PRO A 10 -13.91 10.19 50.14
CA PRO A 10 -12.71 10.82 49.62
C PRO A 10 -12.37 10.23 48.24
N SER A 11 -12.15 11.12 47.27
CA SER A 11 -11.66 10.83 45.93
C SER A 11 -10.25 10.24 46.01
N THR A 12 -10.07 9.08 45.38
CA THR A 12 -8.77 8.48 45.06
C THR A 12 -7.89 9.50 44.32
N PRO A 13 -6.65 9.75 44.77
CA PRO A 13 -5.75 10.67 44.07
C PRO A 13 -5.33 10.03 42.73
N ALA A 14 -5.52 10.80 41.66
CA ALA A 14 -4.98 10.50 40.34
C ALA A 14 -3.46 10.33 40.45
N ALA A 15 -2.95 9.25 39.85
CA ALA A 15 -1.52 9.01 39.72
C ALA A 15 -0.88 10.19 38.98
N GLN A 16 -0.16 11.04 39.72
CA GLN A 16 0.66 12.09 39.17
C GLN A 16 1.94 11.45 38.63
N LEU A 17 2.12 11.50 37.30
CA LEU A 17 3.41 11.24 36.67
C LEU A 17 4.41 12.33 37.07
N PRO A 18 5.70 12.00 37.28
CA PRO A 18 6.64 12.86 37.96
C PRO A 18 7.01 14.10 37.11
N GLU A 19 6.66 15.28 37.61
CA GLU A 19 7.30 16.56 37.24
C GLU A 19 8.72 16.58 37.80
N THR A 20 9.74 16.19 37.02
CA THR A 20 11.13 16.48 37.38
C THR A 20 12.02 16.65 36.15
N ALA A 21 12.64 17.84 36.06
CA ALA A 21 13.75 18.26 35.19
C ALA A 21 13.56 18.08 33.67
N ALA A 22 13.95 19.08 32.88
CA ALA A 22 14.06 18.94 31.43
C ALA A 22 15.08 17.84 31.12
N ASP A 23 14.58 16.64 30.85
CA ASP A 23 15.39 15.47 30.50
C ASP A 23 16.07 15.78 29.16
N THR A 24 17.36 16.11 29.21
CA THR A 24 18.17 16.51 28.04
C THR A 24 18.56 15.31 27.16
N ARG A 25 17.79 14.23 27.23
CA ARG A 25 18.04 13.01 26.46
C ARG A 25 17.89 13.29 24.98
N LYS A 26 18.92 12.88 24.22
CA LYS A 26 18.89 12.96 22.75
C LYS A 26 17.96 11.87 22.22
N ILE A 27 17.04 12.26 21.34
CA ILE A 27 16.16 11.31 20.67
C ILE A 27 16.98 10.31 19.80
N PRO A 28 16.66 9.00 19.85
CA PRO A 28 17.27 8.00 18.98
C PRO A 28 17.16 8.37 17.49
N ALA A 29 18.23 8.10 16.74
CA ALA A 29 18.31 8.45 15.33
C ALA A 29 17.20 7.81 14.49
N ASP A 30 16.76 6.59 14.82
CA ASP A 30 15.75 5.88 14.04
C ASP A 30 14.33 6.42 14.27
N LEU A 31 14.01 6.89 15.48
CA LEU A 31 12.78 7.64 15.74
C LEU A 31 12.80 8.96 14.96
N LEU A 32 13.94 9.65 14.94
CA LEU A 32 14.09 10.90 14.20
C LEU A 32 13.93 10.71 12.69
N LYS A 33 14.50 9.65 12.12
CA LYS A 33 14.32 9.28 10.70
C LYS A 33 12.84 8.99 10.40
N ASN A 34 12.13 8.27 11.28
CA ASN A 34 10.72 7.96 11.08
C ASN A 34 9.81 9.19 11.21
N LEU A 35 10.06 10.07 12.18
CA LEU A 35 9.37 11.37 12.29
C LEU A 35 9.53 12.20 11.03
N ARG A 36 10.77 12.30 10.51
CA ARG A 36 11.01 12.97 9.22
C ARG A 36 10.29 12.28 8.08
N GLY A 37 10.32 10.95 8.02
CA GLY A 37 9.61 10.16 7.00
C GLY A 37 8.12 10.47 6.94
N ALA A 38 7.46 10.64 8.10
CA ALA A 38 6.05 11.02 8.15
C ALA A 38 5.80 12.39 7.48
N ALA A 39 6.57 13.42 7.85
CA ALA A 39 6.44 14.74 7.23
C ALA A 39 6.85 14.74 5.73
N LEU A 40 7.84 13.94 5.36
CA LEU A 40 8.28 13.77 3.97
C LEU A 40 7.19 13.16 3.09
N LEU A 41 6.49 12.12 3.56
CA LEU A 41 5.43 11.49 2.78
C LEU A 41 4.24 12.46 2.55
N ALA A 42 3.90 13.25 3.57
CA ALA A 42 2.90 14.30 3.44
C ALA A 42 3.32 15.37 2.42
N ALA A 43 4.57 15.86 2.51
CA ALA A 43 5.11 16.84 1.56
C ALA A 43 5.08 16.28 0.13
N LEU A 44 5.45 15.02 -0.05
CA LEU A 44 5.41 14.35 -1.35
C LEU A 44 3.98 14.26 -1.91
N ALA A 45 2.98 13.98 -1.07
CA ALA A 45 1.57 13.97 -1.48
C ALA A 45 1.10 15.33 -1.98
N GLU A 46 1.49 16.41 -1.31
CA GLU A 46 1.18 17.78 -1.77
C GLU A 46 1.90 18.12 -3.08
N VAL A 47 3.17 17.71 -3.24
CA VAL A 47 3.91 17.88 -4.50
C VAL A 47 3.22 17.18 -5.66
N TYR A 48 2.72 15.95 -5.47
CA TYR A 48 1.97 15.22 -6.51
C TYR A 48 0.57 15.81 -6.77
N SER A 49 -0.01 16.50 -5.79
CA SER A 49 -1.28 17.22 -5.94
C SER A 49 -1.09 18.59 -6.61
N SER A 50 0.14 19.11 -6.62
CA SER A 50 0.47 20.37 -7.28
C SER A 50 0.45 20.24 -8.82
N LYS A 51 0.33 21.39 -9.50
CA LYS A 51 0.40 21.45 -10.98
C LYS A 51 1.85 21.38 -11.51
N VAL A 52 2.85 21.24 -10.63
CA VAL A 52 4.26 21.34 -11.00
C VAL A 52 4.73 20.03 -11.62
N THR A 53 5.07 20.08 -12.90
CA THR A 53 5.50 18.89 -13.66
C THR A 53 7.03 18.76 -13.76
N ASN A 54 7.76 19.88 -13.71
CA ASN A 54 9.22 19.90 -13.79
C ASN A 54 9.86 19.31 -12.52
N THR A 55 10.94 18.54 -12.68
CA THR A 55 11.71 17.92 -11.58
C THR A 55 12.26 18.97 -10.62
N ASP A 56 12.85 20.05 -11.13
CA ASP A 56 13.43 21.09 -10.27
C ASP A 56 12.33 21.84 -9.51
N GLY A 57 11.19 22.07 -10.17
CA GLY A 57 10.01 22.63 -9.53
C GLY A 57 9.46 21.73 -8.42
N LYS A 58 9.45 20.41 -8.62
CA LYS A 58 9.05 19.44 -7.58
C LYS A 58 9.99 19.46 -6.38
N HIS A 59 11.30 19.59 -6.60
CA HIS A 59 12.26 19.71 -5.50
C HIS A 59 12.05 21.00 -4.69
N ILE A 60 11.81 22.12 -5.37
CA ILE A 60 11.49 23.40 -4.71
C ILE A 60 10.19 23.29 -3.94
N GLU A 61 9.15 22.71 -4.53
CA GLU A 61 7.86 22.53 -3.88
C GLU A 61 7.96 21.59 -2.67
N MET A 62 8.77 20.54 -2.76
CA MET A 62 9.07 19.65 -1.66
C MET A 62 9.72 20.40 -0.49
N GLU A 63 10.69 21.27 -0.78
CA GLU A 63 11.37 22.08 0.22
C GLU A 63 10.41 23.08 0.89
N ASN A 64 9.57 23.74 0.08
CA ASN A 64 8.56 24.69 0.56
C ASN A 64 7.51 24.04 1.45
N ASN A 65 6.99 22.87 1.07
CA ASN A 65 5.97 22.17 1.88
C ASN A 65 6.58 21.63 3.17
N PHE A 66 7.80 21.10 3.10
CA PHE A 66 8.47 20.51 4.26
C PHE A 66 8.90 21.56 5.31
N PHE A 67 9.57 22.64 4.88
CA PHE A 67 10.05 23.69 5.79
C PHE A 67 9.08 24.86 6.00
N GLY A 68 8.09 25.01 5.12
CA GLY A 68 7.25 26.21 5.03
C GLY A 68 7.90 27.28 4.15
N ALA A 69 7.06 28.12 3.54
CA ALA A 69 7.50 29.26 2.74
C ALA A 69 6.63 30.48 3.04
N GLU A 70 7.20 31.48 3.71
CA GLU A 70 6.49 32.72 4.09
C GLU A 70 5.99 33.48 2.85
N GLU A 71 6.76 33.49 1.76
CA GLU A 71 6.40 34.17 0.50
C GLU A 71 5.14 33.59 -0.16
N ARG A 72 4.81 32.33 0.14
CA ARG A 72 3.68 31.60 -0.45
C ARG A 72 2.57 31.27 0.55
N ASP A 73 2.66 31.82 1.77
CA ASP A 73 1.75 31.50 2.89
C ASP A 73 1.59 29.98 3.11
N THR A 74 2.66 29.22 2.85
CA THR A 74 2.65 27.76 2.95
C THR A 74 3.13 27.37 4.34
N ALA A 75 2.23 26.76 5.12
CA ALA A 75 2.55 26.27 6.45
C ALA A 75 3.58 25.13 6.40
N SER A 76 4.51 25.11 7.36
CA SER A 76 5.51 24.05 7.46
C SER A 76 4.86 22.75 7.93
N LEU A 77 4.99 21.68 7.14
CA LEU A 77 4.53 20.35 7.56
C LEU A 77 5.29 19.82 8.78
N LEU A 78 6.56 20.20 8.97
CA LEU A 78 7.28 19.91 10.21
C LEU A 78 6.62 20.56 11.43
N HIS A 79 6.14 21.79 11.27
CA HIS A 79 5.46 22.52 12.34
C HIS A 79 4.08 21.94 12.64
N SER A 80 3.29 21.63 11.62
CA SER A 80 2.00 20.95 11.78
C SER A 80 2.16 19.56 12.42
N MET A 81 3.21 18.81 12.06
CA MET A 81 3.54 17.55 12.73
C MET A 81 3.86 17.76 14.22
N LEU A 82 4.68 18.75 14.57
CA LEU A 82 5.03 19.03 15.97
C LEU A 82 3.84 19.51 16.81
N ARG A 83 2.79 20.01 16.18
CA ARG A 83 1.51 20.35 16.82
C ARG A 83 0.51 19.19 16.83
N GLY A 84 0.84 18.06 16.22
CA GLY A 84 -0.06 16.91 16.10
C GLY A 84 -1.32 17.23 15.28
N GLU A 85 -1.23 18.12 14.30
CA GLU A 85 -2.38 18.53 13.48
C GLU A 85 -2.72 17.45 12.42
N GLY A 86 -4.00 17.27 12.16
CA GLY A 86 -4.49 16.36 11.11
C GLY A 86 -4.02 14.91 11.29
N ALA A 87 -3.45 14.33 10.24
CA ALA A 87 -2.95 12.95 10.23
C ALA A 87 -1.83 12.70 11.25
N PHE A 88 -1.08 13.73 11.65
CA PHE A 88 0.02 13.61 12.62
C PHE A 88 -0.47 13.40 14.05
N SER A 89 -1.74 13.68 14.34
CA SER A 89 -2.36 13.36 15.64
C SER A 89 -2.25 11.88 16.00
N ALA A 90 -2.15 10.99 15.00
CA ALA A 90 -1.94 9.56 15.19
C ALA A 90 -0.63 9.21 15.91
N LEU A 91 0.39 10.07 15.83
CA LEU A 91 1.69 9.84 16.46
C LEU A 91 1.68 10.18 17.95
N PHE A 92 0.78 11.07 18.36
CA PHE A 92 0.83 11.72 19.66
C PHE A 92 -0.33 11.33 20.57
N GLU A 93 -0.07 11.38 21.86
CA GLU A 93 -1.03 11.40 22.94
C GLU A 93 -0.97 12.78 23.60
N GLN A 94 -2.13 13.42 23.76
CA GLN A 94 -2.21 14.74 24.37
C GLN A 94 -2.38 14.59 25.87
N VAL A 95 -1.42 15.11 26.64
CA VAL A 95 -1.49 15.08 28.11
C VAL A 95 -1.62 16.50 28.63
N GLN A 96 -2.64 16.75 29.45
CA GLN A 96 -2.86 18.04 30.07
C GLN A 96 -1.76 18.31 31.11
N THR A 97 -1.07 19.44 30.96
CA THR A 97 -0.11 19.95 31.94
C THR A 97 -0.54 21.33 32.45
N PRO A 98 0.00 21.81 33.58
CA PRO A 98 -0.34 23.13 34.12
C PRO A 98 -0.03 24.29 33.15
N ALA A 99 0.89 24.07 32.20
CA ALA A 99 1.31 25.04 31.19
C ALA A 99 0.52 24.94 29.87
N GLY A 100 -0.41 23.99 29.74
CA GLY A 100 -1.17 23.74 28.52
C GLY A 100 -1.34 22.26 28.22
N HIS A 101 -1.02 21.84 27.00
CA HIS A 101 -1.03 20.45 26.58
C HIS A 101 0.34 20.10 26.02
N ASP A 102 0.92 18.99 26.49
CA ASP A 102 2.13 18.42 25.93
C ASP A 102 1.78 17.25 25.01
N LEU A 103 2.54 17.08 23.94
CA LEU A 103 2.36 16.02 22.95
C LEU A 103 3.40 14.93 23.16
N TYR A 104 2.95 13.79 23.67
CA TYR A 104 3.75 12.62 23.95
C TYR A 104 3.70 11.66 22.76
N LEU A 105 4.86 11.21 22.26
CA LEU A 105 4.91 10.19 21.22
C LEU A 105 4.37 8.87 21.81
N ARG A 106 3.38 8.27 21.16
CA ARG A 106 2.68 7.08 21.68
C ARG A 106 3.65 5.92 21.94
N GLU A 107 3.49 5.26 23.08
CA GLU A 107 4.41 4.22 23.56
C GLU A 107 4.58 3.05 22.57
N HIS A 108 3.50 2.57 21.97
CA HIS A 108 3.57 1.48 20.97
C HIS A 108 4.37 1.87 19.71
N LEU A 109 4.51 3.17 19.41
CA LEU A 109 5.30 3.65 18.28
C LEU A 109 6.79 3.74 18.60
N THR A 110 7.16 4.02 19.85
CA THR A 110 8.55 4.22 20.28
C THR A 110 9.33 2.93 20.47
N GLY A 111 8.65 1.78 20.55
CA GLY A 111 9.30 0.47 20.65
C GLY A 111 10.04 0.23 21.95
N GLY A 112 9.72 0.98 23.01
CA GLY A 112 10.41 0.88 24.29
C GLY A 112 11.55 1.87 24.48
N HIS A 113 11.76 2.80 23.54
CA HIS A 113 12.72 3.91 23.69
C HIS A 113 12.33 4.93 24.77
N GLY A 114 11.30 4.68 25.57
CA GLY A 114 10.80 5.58 26.59
C GLY A 114 9.88 6.68 26.05
N VAL A 115 9.73 7.72 26.86
CA VAL A 115 8.73 8.77 26.69
C VAL A 115 9.34 9.98 25.97
N TRP A 116 8.79 10.35 24.81
CA TRP A 116 9.33 11.44 23.98
C TRP A 116 8.31 12.56 23.80
N ILE A 117 8.68 13.81 24.10
CA ILE A 117 7.77 14.96 24.06
C ILE A 117 8.18 15.91 22.92
N ALA A 118 7.23 16.24 22.05
CA ALA A 118 7.43 17.21 20.97
C ALA A 118 7.67 18.63 21.55
N GLY A 119 8.63 19.36 20.99
CA GLY A 119 9.03 20.69 21.46
C GLY A 119 9.97 20.71 22.67
N LYS A 120 10.10 19.59 23.41
CA LYS A 120 11.07 19.44 24.51
C LYS A 120 12.26 18.56 24.11
N HIS A 121 11.99 17.33 23.64
CA HIS A 121 13.05 16.37 23.30
C HIS A 121 13.45 16.43 21.83
N PHE A 122 12.56 16.92 20.97
CA PHE A 122 12.84 17.19 19.56
C PHE A 122 12.01 18.37 19.08
N ASP A 123 12.59 19.17 18.21
CA ASP A 123 12.01 20.39 17.67
C ASP A 123 12.20 20.46 16.15
N GLN A 124 11.71 21.54 15.54
CA GLN A 124 11.83 21.76 14.11
C GLN A 124 13.30 21.87 13.69
N THR A 125 14.18 22.39 14.54
CA THR A 125 15.61 22.54 14.22
C THR A 125 16.32 21.19 14.14
N VAL A 126 15.97 20.24 15.01
CA VAL A 126 16.52 18.88 14.97
C VAL A 126 15.94 18.12 13.78
N LEU A 127 14.65 18.26 13.48
CA LEU A 127 14.01 17.58 12.36
C LEU A 127 14.44 18.13 10.98
N SER A 128 14.80 19.41 10.87
CA SER A 128 15.18 20.04 9.61
C SER A 128 16.63 19.79 9.15
N ARG A 129 17.49 19.31 10.06
CA ARG A 129 18.90 19.01 9.73
C ARG A 129 19.01 17.85 8.74
N SER A 130 19.89 18.01 7.75
CA SER A 130 20.29 16.92 6.87
C SER A 130 21.07 15.88 7.67
N ALA A 131 20.41 14.84 8.16
CA ALA A 131 21.10 13.68 8.72
C ALA A 131 21.59 12.70 7.64
N PHE A 132 21.62 13.11 6.36
CA PHE A 132 21.86 12.19 5.24
C PHE A 132 23.29 12.21 4.71
N LYS A 133 24.14 13.18 5.14
CA LYS A 133 25.60 13.22 4.98
C LYS A 133 26.15 14.51 5.66
N GLN A 134 27.17 14.35 6.51
CA GLN A 134 28.06 15.37 7.13
C GLN A 134 27.65 16.14 8.41
N LYS A 135 28.69 16.45 9.22
CA LYS A 135 28.76 17.24 10.47
C LYS A 135 28.30 18.72 10.34
N THR A 136 27.67 19.13 9.24
CA THR A 136 27.22 20.50 9.03
C THR A 136 25.74 20.64 9.38
N SER A 137 25.39 21.66 10.16
CA SER A 137 24.01 22.06 10.52
C SER A 137 23.16 22.56 9.34
N ALA A 138 23.49 22.14 8.11
CA ALA A 138 22.83 22.56 6.90
C ALA A 138 21.46 21.89 6.76
N ARG A 139 20.48 22.68 6.29
CA ARG A 139 19.14 22.18 5.94
C ARG A 139 19.25 21.17 4.80
N ALA A 140 18.41 20.15 4.85
CA ALA A 140 18.32 19.18 3.75
C ALA A 140 17.77 19.88 2.49
N THR A 141 18.43 19.70 1.34
CA THR A 141 18.00 20.26 0.06
C THR A 141 16.72 19.60 -0.43
N GLY A 142 15.86 20.31 -1.17
CA GLY A 142 14.64 19.76 -1.79
C GLY A 142 14.82 18.45 -2.56
N ARG A 143 15.94 18.28 -3.28
CA ARG A 143 16.26 17.02 -3.97
C ARG A 143 16.46 15.85 -3.00
N ALA A 144 17.28 16.04 -1.97
CA ALA A 144 17.53 15.01 -0.96
C ALA A 144 16.25 14.65 -0.18
N LEU A 145 15.37 15.64 0.08
CA LEU A 145 14.06 15.41 0.68
C LEU A 145 13.18 14.57 -0.25
N TYR A 146 13.14 14.91 -1.54
CA TYR A 146 12.36 14.20 -2.55
C TYR A 146 12.81 12.75 -2.69
N ASP A 147 14.12 12.53 -2.90
CA ASP A 147 14.71 11.20 -3.04
C ASP A 147 14.43 10.33 -1.79
N ASN A 148 14.54 10.91 -0.59
CA ASN A 148 14.21 10.18 0.65
C ASN A 148 12.72 9.84 0.76
N ALA A 149 11.85 10.77 0.36
CA ALA A 149 10.41 10.55 0.39
C ALA A 149 9.99 9.47 -0.62
N SER A 150 10.47 9.52 -1.87
CA SER A 150 10.10 8.58 -2.92
C SER A 150 10.75 7.22 -2.76
N ASP A 151 12.07 7.18 -2.55
CA ASP A 151 12.85 5.96 -2.71
C ASP A 151 12.92 5.16 -1.42
N ILE A 152 12.87 5.84 -0.27
CA ILE A 152 12.96 5.18 1.04
C ILE A 152 11.56 5.08 1.66
N THR A 153 10.91 6.23 1.92
CA THR A 153 9.68 6.24 2.72
C THR A 153 8.50 5.62 1.95
N LEU A 154 8.19 6.12 0.75
CA LEU A 154 7.07 5.64 -0.05
C LEU A 154 7.26 4.17 -0.48
N CYS A 155 8.47 3.78 -0.87
CA CYS A 155 8.77 2.41 -1.26
C CYS A 155 8.49 1.42 -0.11
N ASN A 156 8.99 1.71 1.09
CA ASN A 156 8.77 0.85 2.25
C ASN A 156 7.31 0.86 2.73
N CYS A 157 6.61 1.99 2.68
CA CYS A 157 5.17 2.03 2.94
C CYS A 157 4.38 1.17 1.94
N LYS A 158 4.76 1.16 0.66
CA LYS A 158 4.15 0.27 -0.35
C LYS A 158 4.47 -1.21 -0.10
N LYS A 159 5.70 -1.54 0.33
CA LYS A 159 6.04 -2.89 0.78
C LYS A 159 5.15 -3.30 1.97
N ALA A 160 4.99 -2.43 2.97
CA ALA A 160 4.10 -2.67 4.11
C ALA A 160 2.63 -2.86 3.66
N MET A 161 2.12 -2.07 2.71
CA MET A 161 0.79 -2.26 2.13
C MET A 161 0.60 -3.65 1.50
N SER A 162 1.63 -4.20 0.85
CA SER A 162 1.55 -5.53 0.22
C SER A 162 1.37 -6.67 1.24
N LEU A 163 1.86 -6.48 2.47
CA LEU A 163 1.79 -7.47 3.55
C LEU A 163 0.39 -7.59 4.16
N ILE A 164 -0.45 -6.56 3.99
CA ILE A 164 -1.83 -6.52 4.50
C ILE A 164 -2.65 -7.72 4.01
N SER A 165 -2.41 -8.16 2.77
CA SER A 165 -3.10 -9.32 2.18
C SER A 165 -2.98 -10.60 3.01
N LYS A 166 -1.90 -10.77 3.79
CA LYS A 166 -1.71 -11.93 4.68
C LYS A 166 -2.43 -11.79 6.03
N LEU A 167 -2.82 -10.58 6.39
CA LEU A 167 -3.54 -10.25 7.63
C LEU A 167 -5.06 -10.27 7.44
N VAL A 168 -5.54 -10.15 6.20
CA VAL A 168 -6.97 -10.26 5.86
C VAL A 168 -7.39 -11.73 5.73
N PRO A 169 -8.55 -12.17 6.27
CA PRO A 169 -9.45 -11.47 7.20
C PRO A 169 -9.11 -11.72 8.69
N LYS A 170 -7.97 -12.35 8.97
CA LYS A 170 -7.64 -12.91 10.30
C LYS A 170 -7.44 -11.84 11.38
N VAL A 171 -6.89 -10.70 11.02
CA VAL A 171 -6.60 -9.57 11.93
C VAL A 171 -7.44 -8.36 11.59
N ILE A 172 -7.64 -8.09 10.30
CA ILE A 172 -8.36 -6.90 9.82
C ILE A 172 -9.33 -7.24 8.70
N THR A 173 -10.36 -6.41 8.58
CA THR A 173 -11.28 -6.38 7.43
C THR A 173 -11.06 -5.08 6.65
N LEU A 174 -10.90 -5.19 5.33
CA LEU A 174 -10.72 -4.05 4.44
C LEU A 174 -12.04 -3.60 3.81
N GLY A 175 -12.16 -2.30 3.59
CA GLY A 175 -13.22 -1.66 2.79
C GLY A 175 -12.91 -1.65 1.30
N GLU A 176 -13.82 -1.08 0.51
CA GLU A 176 -13.67 -0.95 -0.95
C GLU A 176 -12.49 -0.04 -1.36
N ASP A 177 -12.10 0.88 -0.48
CA ASP A 177 -11.02 1.85 -0.64
C ASP A 177 -9.66 1.37 -0.11
N ASN A 178 -9.55 0.08 0.25
CA ASN A 178 -8.40 -0.52 0.96
C ASN A 178 -8.13 0.07 2.36
N SER A 179 -9.06 0.83 2.94
CA SER A 179 -8.97 1.25 4.34
C SER A 179 -9.39 0.12 5.28
N VAL A 180 -8.90 0.14 6.52
CA VAL A 180 -9.31 -0.82 7.56
C VAL A 180 -10.67 -0.40 8.10
N VAL A 181 -11.68 -1.24 7.86
CA VAL A 181 -13.06 -1.03 8.33
C VAL A 181 -13.26 -1.58 9.74
N GLY A 182 -12.53 -2.63 10.10
CA GLY A 182 -12.62 -3.22 11.42
C GLY A 182 -11.50 -4.21 11.73
N TYR A 183 -11.29 -4.44 13.02
CA TYR A 183 -10.35 -5.42 13.55
C TYR A 183 -11.08 -6.70 13.98
N ALA A 184 -10.42 -7.84 13.85
CA ALA A 184 -10.92 -9.10 14.38
C ALA A 184 -11.05 -9.05 15.90
N SER A 185 -11.87 -9.93 16.47
CA SER A 185 -12.11 -9.94 17.92
C SER A 185 -10.81 -10.18 18.69
N GLY A 186 -10.47 -9.24 19.59
CA GLY A 186 -9.25 -9.29 20.40
C GLY A 186 -8.01 -8.64 19.77
N GLU A 187 -8.12 -8.15 18.53
CA GLU A 187 -7.03 -7.46 17.84
C GLU A 187 -7.24 -5.94 17.88
N THR A 188 -6.15 -5.18 18.05
CA THR A 188 -6.15 -3.72 18.08
C THR A 188 -5.37 -3.12 16.91
N GLU A 189 -5.46 -1.79 16.74
CA GLU A 189 -4.60 -1.06 15.80
C GLU A 189 -3.12 -1.28 16.10
N GLU A 190 -2.75 -1.39 17.38
CA GLU A 190 -1.37 -1.62 17.82
C GLU A 190 -0.89 -3.01 17.42
N ASP A 191 -1.74 -4.03 17.53
CA ASP A 191 -1.43 -5.38 17.10
C ASP A 191 -1.24 -5.45 15.58
N PHE A 192 -2.10 -4.76 14.82
CA PHE A 192 -1.96 -4.66 13.37
C PHE A 192 -0.63 -4.01 12.97
N LEU A 193 -0.28 -2.86 13.56
CA LEU A 193 0.99 -2.18 13.25
C LEU A 193 2.20 -3.02 13.68
N ARG A 194 2.10 -3.76 14.79
CA ARG A 194 3.13 -4.71 15.23
C ARG A 194 3.32 -5.82 14.21
N TYR A 195 2.26 -6.48 13.74
CA TYR A 195 2.38 -7.54 12.73
C TYR A 195 2.97 -7.02 11.41
N ILE A 196 2.61 -5.81 10.97
CA ILE A 196 3.21 -5.20 9.79
C ILE A 196 4.71 -4.95 10.01
N ASN A 197 5.11 -4.48 11.19
CA ASN A 197 6.51 -4.28 11.52
C ASN A 197 7.31 -5.60 11.53
N ASP A 198 6.72 -6.67 12.06
CA ASP A 198 7.28 -8.04 12.01
C ASP A 198 7.47 -8.54 10.58
N GLY A 199 6.46 -8.35 9.73
CA GLY A 199 6.54 -8.72 8.32
C GLY A 199 7.58 -7.91 7.55
N MET A 200 7.65 -6.60 7.81
CA MET A 200 8.67 -5.72 7.22
C MET A 200 10.09 -6.08 7.69
N TYR A 201 10.25 -6.53 8.93
CA TYR A 201 11.52 -7.08 9.41
C TYR A 201 11.91 -8.34 8.65
N SER A 202 10.98 -9.26 8.37
CA SER A 202 11.24 -10.44 7.53
C SER A 202 11.70 -10.03 6.13
N VAL A 203 10.93 -9.17 5.47
CA VAL A 203 11.17 -8.74 4.08
C VAL A 203 12.52 -8.02 3.94
N LEU A 204 12.82 -7.07 4.83
CA LEU A 204 14.05 -6.28 4.72
C LEU A 204 15.31 -7.06 5.10
N ASN A 205 15.20 -8.12 5.90
CA ASN A 205 16.32 -9.00 6.21
C ASN A 205 16.51 -10.11 5.17
N GLU A 206 15.45 -10.58 4.51
CA GLU A 206 15.51 -11.52 3.38
C GLU A 206 16.05 -10.86 2.10
N ASP A 207 15.81 -9.56 1.90
CA ASP A 207 16.28 -8.76 0.75
C ASP A 207 17.79 -8.41 0.80
N GLY A 208 18.55 -8.83 1.82
CA GLY A 208 20.01 -8.70 1.86
C GLY A 208 20.54 -7.31 2.27
N ILE A 209 20.07 -6.76 3.39
CA ILE A 209 20.85 -5.79 4.17
C ILE A 209 21.17 -6.45 5.51
N ALA A 210 22.30 -7.16 5.56
CA ALA A 210 22.87 -7.60 6.82
C ALA A 210 23.30 -6.34 7.60
N LEU A 211 22.48 -5.91 8.56
CA LEU A 211 22.98 -5.12 9.68
C LEU A 211 23.86 -6.05 10.50
N ASP A 212 25.15 -5.81 10.33
CA ASP A 212 26.27 -6.44 11.01
C ASP A 212 25.97 -6.72 12.50
N ARG A 213 26.02 -8.01 12.87
CA ARG A 213 25.97 -8.46 14.26
C ARG A 213 27.41 -8.61 14.75
N SER A 214 27.82 -7.73 15.67
CA SER A 214 29.01 -7.90 16.50
C SER A 214 28.84 -9.04 17.53
N PRO A 215 29.89 -9.46 18.25
CA PRO A 215 31.10 -10.11 17.76
C PRO A 215 31.15 -11.57 18.23
N ALA A 216 31.63 -12.48 17.38
CA ALA A 216 32.04 -13.82 17.80
C ALA A 216 33.57 -13.90 17.89
N THR A 217 34.03 -14.50 18.97
CA THR A 217 35.40 -14.59 19.45
C THR A 217 36.38 -15.31 18.51
N LYS A 218 37.59 -14.73 18.43
CA LYS A 218 38.93 -15.23 18.02
C LYS A 218 39.12 -16.73 17.74
N SER A 219 39.79 -16.99 16.61
CA SER A 219 41.09 -17.71 16.52
C SER A 219 41.74 -17.40 15.15
N THR A 220 42.76 -16.55 15.05
CA THR A 220 44.19 -16.90 14.82
C THR A 220 44.42 -18.04 13.83
N ASP A 221 44.97 -17.75 12.65
CA ASP A 221 46.42 -17.87 12.37
C ASP A 221 46.78 -17.29 10.99
N ASP A 222 48.04 -16.85 10.91
CA ASP A 222 48.71 -16.10 9.84
C ASP A 222 48.87 -16.87 8.52
N ASP A 223 48.96 -16.14 7.38
CA ASP A 223 50.12 -16.21 6.48
C ASP A 223 49.98 -15.26 5.27
N GLU A 224 51.01 -14.44 5.09
CA GLU A 224 51.30 -13.62 3.90
C GLU A 224 51.58 -14.49 2.67
N LEU A 225 51.13 -14.06 1.48
CA LEU A 225 52.05 -14.02 0.32
C LEU A 225 51.52 -13.12 -0.81
N THR A 226 52.39 -12.20 -1.22
CA THR A 226 52.36 -11.40 -2.45
C THR A 226 52.60 -12.26 -3.69
N THR A 227 51.99 -11.93 -4.84
CA THR A 227 52.69 -11.83 -6.15
C THR A 227 51.81 -11.20 -7.24
N SER A 228 52.42 -10.24 -7.94
CA SER A 228 52.07 -9.62 -9.23
C SER A 228 51.81 -10.58 -10.39
N PHE A 229 50.97 -10.21 -11.38
CA PHE A 229 51.27 -10.32 -12.82
C PHE A 229 50.18 -9.63 -13.68
N GLU A 230 50.63 -8.99 -14.76
CA GLU A 230 49.86 -8.20 -15.75
C GLU A 230 49.24 -9.06 -16.87
N ASP A 231 48.30 -8.41 -17.58
CA ASP A 231 47.80 -8.62 -18.95
C ASP A 231 46.75 -9.71 -19.27
N GLY A 232 45.70 -9.27 -20.00
CA GLY A 232 44.93 -10.12 -20.91
C GLY A 232 43.45 -9.79 -20.99
N GLU A 233 43.04 -9.13 -22.08
CA GLU A 233 41.67 -8.75 -22.42
C GLU A 233 40.65 -9.91 -22.50
N GLU A 234 39.38 -9.47 -22.47
CA GLU A 234 38.16 -10.07 -23.02
C GLU A 234 37.21 -10.79 -22.04
N ASN A 235 35.95 -10.36 -22.15
CA ASN A 235 34.71 -11.10 -21.84
C ASN A 235 34.01 -10.80 -20.51
N LEU A 236 33.03 -9.88 -20.53
CA LEU A 236 31.93 -9.80 -19.56
C LEU A 236 30.66 -9.37 -20.35
N GLY A 237 29.60 -10.18 -20.51
CA GLY A 237 29.13 -11.22 -19.60
C GLY A 237 28.33 -10.55 -18.49
N SER A 238 27.01 -10.53 -18.65
CA SER A 238 26.01 -10.00 -17.73
C SER A 238 26.32 -10.31 -16.25
N SER A 239 26.41 -9.28 -15.41
CA SER A 239 26.24 -9.42 -13.97
C SER A 239 25.77 -8.11 -13.33
N GLU A 240 24.91 -8.26 -12.34
CA GLU A 240 24.24 -7.24 -11.54
C GLU A 240 25.23 -6.25 -10.90
N LEU A 241 24.96 -4.95 -11.09
CA LEU A 241 25.67 -3.88 -10.41
C LEU A 241 24.98 -3.61 -9.07
N LEU A 242 25.45 -4.35 -8.08
CA LEU A 242 25.37 -4.08 -6.65
C LEU A 242 26.25 -2.83 -6.37
N CYS A 243 25.67 -1.75 -5.86
CA CYS A 243 26.48 -0.62 -5.39
C CYS A 243 26.97 -0.91 -3.96
N VAL A 244 28.14 -1.55 -3.87
CA VAL A 244 29.01 -1.55 -2.69
C VAL A 244 29.65 -0.16 -2.58
N LEU A 245 29.51 0.51 -1.44
CA LEU A 245 30.39 1.61 -1.05
C LEU A 245 31.23 1.13 0.13
N ASN A 246 32.40 0.57 -0.16
CA ASN A 246 33.50 0.49 0.79
C ASN A 246 34.17 1.87 0.82
N GLY A 247 34.29 2.42 2.02
CA GLY A 247 35.15 3.55 2.31
C GLY A 247 35.87 3.22 3.60
N ASP A 248 37.10 2.74 3.47
CA ASP A 248 38.08 2.67 4.56
C ASP A 248 38.27 4.07 5.14
N ASN A 249 38.22 4.18 6.46
CA ASN A 249 38.95 5.16 7.25
C ASN A 249 39.00 4.63 8.69
N ASP A 250 40.20 4.18 9.05
CA ASP A 250 40.68 4.12 10.42
C ASP A 250 40.53 5.51 11.06
N ASP A 251 39.94 5.56 12.25
CA ASP A 251 40.24 6.54 13.30
C ASP A 251 39.54 6.06 14.58
N GLU A 252 40.35 5.54 15.51
CA GLU A 252 39.95 5.21 16.87
C GLU A 252 39.62 6.48 17.65
N GLU A 253 38.41 6.57 18.21
CA GLU A 253 38.15 7.45 19.36
C GLU A 253 37.29 6.71 20.40
N ASP A 254 37.75 6.85 21.65
CA ASP A 254 37.40 6.08 22.83
C ASP A 254 35.90 6.10 23.19
N ILE A 255 35.32 4.90 23.41
CA ILE A 255 34.01 4.73 24.03
C ILE A 255 34.25 4.44 25.51
N GLU A 256 33.93 5.40 26.37
CA GLU A 256 33.86 5.17 27.82
C GLU A 256 32.71 4.19 28.13
N ASP A 257 33.09 3.08 28.76
CA ASP A 257 32.18 2.09 29.33
C ASP A 257 31.23 2.74 30.35
N ILE A 258 29.92 2.61 30.13
CA ILE A 258 28.90 2.88 31.15
C ILE A 258 28.26 1.56 31.54
N GLU A 259 28.56 1.11 32.76
CA GLU A 259 27.95 -0.05 33.42
C GLU A 259 26.42 0.08 33.44
N LEU A 260 25.73 -0.89 32.80
CA LEU A 260 24.30 -1.10 32.99
C LEU A 260 24.09 -1.81 34.33
N THR A 261 23.57 -1.08 35.32
CA THR A 261 23.02 -1.67 36.54
C THR A 261 21.64 -2.26 36.25
N GLU A 262 21.50 -3.56 36.46
CA GLU A 262 20.23 -4.28 36.53
C GLU A 262 19.30 -3.67 37.59
N THR A 263 18.04 -3.42 37.23
CA THR A 263 16.93 -3.48 38.20
C THR A 263 15.76 -4.25 37.61
N VAL A 264 15.30 -5.17 38.44
CA VAL A 264 14.39 -6.27 38.20
C VAL A 264 12.93 -5.80 38.36
N ASP A 265 12.11 -6.09 37.35
CA ASP A 265 10.73 -6.60 37.38
C ASP A 265 9.61 -5.87 38.16
N ALA A 266 8.53 -5.54 37.45
CA ALA A 266 7.14 -5.76 37.87
C ALA A 266 6.15 -5.25 36.81
N GLY A 267 5.41 -6.16 36.17
CA GLY A 267 4.20 -5.78 35.42
C GLY A 267 3.68 -6.76 34.38
N GLU A 268 3.96 -8.06 34.52
CA GLU A 268 3.45 -9.11 33.64
C GLU A 268 1.92 -9.26 33.78
N ALA A 269 1.17 -8.78 32.78
CA ALA A 269 -0.19 -9.22 32.53
C ALA A 269 -0.16 -10.31 31.46
N ALA A 270 -0.29 -11.55 31.91
CA ALA A 270 -0.31 -12.75 31.10
C ALA A 270 -1.45 -12.77 30.06
N HIS A 271 -1.11 -12.92 28.79
CA HIS A 271 -1.95 -13.57 27.79
C HIS A 271 -1.14 -14.71 27.14
N THR A 272 -1.23 -15.89 27.75
CA THR A 272 -0.83 -17.15 27.13
C THR A 272 -1.86 -17.56 26.08
N ASP A 273 -1.41 -17.78 24.84
CA ASP A 273 -1.58 -19.02 24.06
C ASP A 273 -1.55 -18.73 22.54
N LYS A 274 -0.48 -19.23 21.90
CA LYS A 274 -0.21 -19.15 20.44
C LYS A 274 -0.21 -17.71 19.91
N GLN A 275 0.89 -16.96 20.12
CA GLN A 275 1.15 -15.74 19.38
C GLN A 275 0.96 -16.02 17.88
N PHE A 276 -0.10 -15.46 17.32
CA PHE A 276 -0.34 -15.48 15.88
C PHE A 276 0.86 -14.78 15.23
N LYS A 277 1.71 -15.54 14.54
CA LYS A 277 2.90 -15.04 13.84
C LYS A 277 2.67 -15.11 12.33
N PRO A 278 1.96 -14.14 11.74
CA PRO A 278 1.55 -14.20 10.33
C PRO A 278 2.73 -14.28 9.36
N PHE A 279 3.90 -13.79 9.79
CA PHE A 279 5.13 -13.77 8.99
C PHE A 279 6.22 -14.72 9.53
N GLY A 280 5.94 -15.53 10.56
CA GLY A 280 6.91 -16.46 11.14
C GLY A 280 8.08 -15.82 11.89
N VAL A 281 8.20 -14.50 11.87
CA VAL A 281 9.25 -13.71 12.53
C VAL A 281 8.61 -12.70 13.49
N VAL A 282 9.33 -12.35 14.55
CA VAL A 282 8.99 -11.25 15.46
C VAL A 282 10.15 -10.26 15.41
N ALA A 283 9.87 -8.99 15.12
CA ALA A 283 10.87 -7.96 15.09
C ALA A 283 11.39 -7.66 16.51
N PRO A 284 12.66 -7.24 16.66
CA PRO A 284 13.16 -6.73 17.94
C PRO A 284 12.30 -5.57 18.46
N ALA A 285 12.16 -5.42 19.78
CA ALA A 285 11.27 -4.42 20.40
C ALA A 285 11.49 -2.99 19.86
N ASN A 286 12.76 -2.60 19.69
CA ASN A 286 13.18 -1.28 19.23
C ASN A 286 13.19 -1.13 17.69
N TYR A 287 12.94 -2.20 16.92
CA TYR A 287 13.02 -2.14 15.46
C TYR A 287 11.81 -1.40 14.89
N ARG A 288 12.05 -0.48 13.96
CA ARG A 288 11.01 0.18 13.15
C ARG A 288 11.51 0.28 11.71
N PHE A 289 10.74 -0.22 10.76
CA PHE A 289 11.13 -0.09 9.36
C PHE A 289 11.13 1.39 8.91
N PRO A 290 11.95 1.78 7.92
CA PRO A 290 11.97 3.16 7.44
C PRO A 290 10.61 3.57 6.85
N GLY A 291 9.93 4.55 7.47
CA GLY A 291 8.60 4.98 7.06
C GLY A 291 7.47 4.43 7.95
N TYR A 292 7.80 3.75 9.05
CA TYR A 292 6.81 3.23 9.99
C TYR A 292 5.83 4.30 10.51
N PHE A 293 6.32 5.49 10.88
CA PHE A 293 5.43 6.59 11.32
C PHE A 293 4.60 7.16 10.18
N ALA A 294 5.15 7.21 8.97
CA ALA A 294 4.39 7.60 7.79
C ALA A 294 3.26 6.61 7.51
N PHE A 295 3.51 5.31 7.66
CA PHE A 295 2.49 4.28 7.54
C PHE A 295 1.42 4.38 8.65
N ALA A 296 1.80 4.70 9.89
CA ALA A 296 0.86 4.90 10.99
C ALA A 296 -0.03 6.15 10.83
N CYS A 297 0.48 7.19 10.15
CA CYS A 297 -0.26 8.44 9.88
C CYS A 297 -1.16 8.36 8.64
N PHE A 298 -0.68 7.70 7.59
CA PHE A 298 -1.26 7.80 6.24
C PHE A 298 -1.65 6.46 5.63
N GLY A 299 -1.42 5.37 6.36
CA GLY A 299 -1.74 4.01 5.96
C GLY A 299 -3.23 3.67 6.12
N PRO A 300 -3.58 2.40 5.94
CA PRO A 300 -4.96 1.95 5.75
C PRO A 300 -5.81 2.13 7.02
N THR A 301 -5.21 2.25 8.20
CA THR A 301 -5.95 2.45 9.46
C THR A 301 -6.53 3.85 9.60
N ARG A 302 -6.11 4.78 8.73
CA ARG A 302 -6.45 6.20 8.82
C ARG A 302 -7.38 6.61 7.70
N GLY A 303 -8.63 6.12 7.73
CA GLY A 303 -9.63 6.30 6.66
C GLY A 303 -9.59 7.67 5.95
N VAL A 304 -9.82 8.79 6.67
CA VAL A 304 -9.84 10.14 6.06
C VAL A 304 -8.47 10.65 5.61
N TYR A 305 -7.39 10.13 6.21
CA TYR A 305 -6.02 10.55 5.93
C TYR A 305 -5.24 9.52 5.10
N PHE A 306 -5.92 8.50 4.57
CA PHE A 306 -5.29 7.48 3.75
C PHE A 306 -4.82 8.12 2.45
N LEU A 307 -3.50 8.05 2.21
CA LEU A 307 -2.93 8.67 1.03
C LEU A 307 -3.07 7.77 -0.19
N ASP A 308 -3.61 8.32 -1.28
CA ASP A 308 -3.70 7.64 -2.58
C ASP A 308 -2.32 7.20 -3.13
N LEU A 309 -1.23 7.83 -2.67
CA LEU A 309 0.12 7.39 -3.02
C LEU A 309 0.41 5.96 -2.54
N LEU A 310 -0.27 5.49 -1.48
CA LEU A 310 -0.16 4.16 -0.91
C LEU A 310 -1.15 3.17 -1.50
N ASN A 311 -2.14 3.64 -2.24
CA ASN A 311 -3.12 2.78 -2.88
C ASN A 311 -2.39 1.83 -3.85
N PRO A 312 -2.68 0.52 -3.81
CA PRO A 312 -2.12 -0.43 -4.75
C PRO A 312 -2.70 -0.27 -6.16
N SER A 313 -3.48 0.78 -6.46
CA SER A 313 -4.10 1.07 -7.77
C SER A 313 -3.11 1.47 -8.88
N GLY A 314 -1.81 1.25 -8.67
CA GLY A 314 -0.82 1.07 -9.74
C GLY A 314 -0.64 -0.40 -10.21
N ASN A 315 -1.31 -1.35 -9.55
CA ASN A 315 -1.17 -2.79 -9.78
C ASN A 315 -2.41 -3.39 -10.46
N SER A 316 -2.89 -2.79 -11.57
CA SER A 316 -3.63 -3.62 -12.51
C SER A 316 -2.64 -4.64 -13.10
N VAL A 317 -3.09 -5.88 -13.27
CA VAL A 317 -2.33 -6.98 -13.91
C VAL A 317 -1.80 -6.57 -15.31
N GLU A 318 -2.34 -5.52 -15.90
CA GLU A 318 -1.87 -4.91 -17.15
C GLU A 318 -0.57 -4.12 -17.00
N GLN A 319 -0.29 -3.48 -15.85
CA GLN A 319 0.97 -2.74 -15.64
C GLN A 319 2.14 -3.60 -15.16
N LEU A 320 1.91 -4.80 -14.60
CA LEU A 320 3.00 -5.77 -14.37
C LEU A 320 3.63 -6.26 -15.68
N LYS A 321 2.93 -6.15 -16.82
CA LYS A 321 3.50 -6.32 -18.17
C LYS A 321 4.23 -5.06 -18.68
N VAL A 322 4.15 -3.93 -17.96
CA VAL A 322 4.68 -2.61 -18.34
C VAL A 322 5.76 -2.11 -17.36
N GLY A 323 5.91 -2.71 -16.17
CA GLY A 323 7.00 -2.39 -15.23
C GLY A 323 8.41 -2.71 -15.76
N LYS A 324 8.52 -3.58 -16.77
CA LYS A 324 9.76 -3.76 -17.57
C LYS A 324 9.91 -2.74 -18.71
N LYS A 325 8.94 -1.84 -18.93
CA LYS A 325 8.90 -0.89 -20.07
C LYS A 325 9.21 0.56 -19.71
N THR A 326 9.46 0.90 -18.45
CA THR A 326 9.74 2.28 -18.00
C THR A 326 11.21 2.53 -17.62
N SER A 327 12.08 1.52 -17.70
CA SER A 327 13.53 1.73 -17.63
C SER A 327 14.01 2.63 -18.77
N ARG A 328 15.02 3.48 -18.53
CA ARG A 328 15.69 4.28 -19.59
C ARG A 328 16.11 3.43 -20.79
N VAL A 329 16.41 2.14 -20.57
CA VAL A 329 16.71 1.16 -21.61
C VAL A 329 15.47 0.81 -22.44
N ALA A 330 14.32 0.61 -21.80
CA ALA A 330 13.07 0.34 -22.47
C ALA A 330 12.50 1.56 -23.19
N HIS A 331 12.79 2.78 -22.71
CA HIS A 331 12.44 4.02 -23.43
C HIS A 331 13.23 4.15 -24.73
N ARG A 332 14.54 3.85 -24.71
CA ARG A 332 15.38 3.80 -25.91
C ARG A 332 14.95 2.69 -26.88
N GLU A 333 14.59 1.52 -26.36
CA GLU A 333 14.08 0.41 -27.18
C GLU A 333 12.70 0.71 -27.78
N LYS A 334 11.83 1.39 -27.02
CA LYS A 334 10.50 1.82 -27.47
C LYS A 334 10.62 2.93 -28.51
N GLU A 335 11.52 3.90 -28.35
CA GLU A 335 11.80 4.92 -29.37
C GLU A 335 12.40 4.30 -30.64
N ALA A 336 13.34 3.36 -30.52
CA ALA A 336 13.87 2.64 -31.68
C ALA A 336 12.77 1.83 -32.40
N LYS A 337 11.87 1.18 -31.66
CA LYS A 337 10.68 0.50 -32.22
C LYS A 337 9.67 1.48 -32.81
N LYS A 338 9.50 2.66 -32.23
CA LYS A 338 8.59 3.70 -32.73
C LYS A 338 9.11 4.31 -34.04
N LEU A 339 10.41 4.63 -34.12
CA LEU A 339 11.07 5.06 -35.36
C LEU A 339 11.03 3.98 -36.45
N LYS A 340 11.17 2.70 -36.06
CA LYS A 340 11.03 1.57 -36.99
C LYS A 340 9.58 1.41 -37.47
N CYS A 341 8.60 1.50 -36.57
CA CYS A 341 7.18 1.51 -36.93
C CYS A 341 6.80 2.73 -37.79
N GLU A 342 7.27 3.93 -37.47
CA GLU A 342 6.95 5.14 -38.23
C GLU A 342 7.56 5.10 -39.65
N ARG A 343 8.71 4.43 -39.79
CA ARG A 343 9.31 4.09 -41.09
C ARG A 343 8.58 2.95 -41.83
N GLU A 344 7.85 2.09 -41.13
CA GLU A 344 7.09 0.95 -41.70
C GLU A 344 5.60 1.23 -41.93
N TYR A 345 5.01 2.22 -41.24
CA TYR A 345 3.57 2.54 -41.19
C TYR A 345 3.27 4.02 -41.50
N SER A 346 4.05 4.65 -42.38
CA SER A 346 3.66 5.95 -42.95
C SER A 346 2.29 5.81 -43.64
N THR A 347 1.44 6.84 -43.50
CA THR A 347 0.02 6.94 -43.90
C THR A 347 -0.32 6.54 -45.35
N SER A 348 0.68 6.25 -46.19
CA SER A 348 0.57 5.86 -47.59
C SER A 348 0.79 4.36 -47.89
N ARG A 349 1.16 3.53 -46.90
CA ARG A 349 1.23 2.05 -47.04
C ARG A 349 0.34 1.42 -45.97
N GLY A 350 -0.83 0.92 -46.38
CA GLY A 350 -1.84 0.35 -45.49
C GLY A 350 -1.33 -0.77 -44.57
N ILE A 351 -2.16 -1.10 -43.58
CA ILE A 351 -1.91 -2.13 -42.56
C ILE A 351 -1.50 -3.46 -43.22
N ARG A 352 -0.39 -4.07 -42.77
CA ARG A 352 0.08 -5.37 -43.28
C ARG A 352 -1.00 -6.44 -43.15
N MET A 353 -1.10 -7.31 -44.16
CA MET A 353 -2.11 -8.36 -44.23
C MET A 353 -2.10 -9.28 -43.00
N GLU A 354 -0.94 -9.60 -42.46
CA GLU A 354 -0.80 -10.39 -41.23
C GLU A 354 -1.50 -9.74 -40.02
N THR A 355 -1.38 -8.42 -39.87
CA THR A 355 -2.05 -7.66 -38.81
C THR A 355 -3.56 -7.63 -39.05
N LYS A 356 -4.00 -7.52 -40.31
CA LYS A 356 -5.43 -7.61 -40.66
C LYS A 356 -6.01 -8.99 -40.31
N VAL A 357 -5.29 -10.08 -40.60
CA VAL A 357 -5.69 -11.45 -40.25
C VAL A 357 -5.77 -11.65 -38.73
N GLN A 358 -4.80 -11.12 -37.98
CA GLN A 358 -4.82 -11.19 -36.51
C GLN A 358 -6.01 -10.44 -35.92
N LEU A 359 -6.31 -9.24 -36.42
CA LEU A 359 -7.48 -8.47 -35.98
C LEU A 359 -8.79 -9.17 -36.33
N ALA A 360 -8.89 -9.76 -37.53
CA ALA A 360 -10.05 -10.56 -37.93
C ALA A 360 -10.23 -11.81 -37.03
N SER A 361 -9.14 -12.49 -36.67
CA SER A 361 -9.20 -13.63 -35.76
C SER A 361 -9.65 -13.24 -34.35
N ILE A 362 -9.18 -12.10 -33.84
CA ILE A 362 -9.61 -11.58 -32.53
C ILE A 362 -11.10 -11.23 -32.57
N ALA A 363 -11.53 -10.52 -33.61
CA ALA A 363 -12.93 -10.18 -33.84
C ALA A 363 -13.85 -11.42 -33.87
N GLN A 364 -13.46 -12.44 -34.63
CA GLN A 364 -14.21 -13.70 -34.73
C GLN A 364 -14.27 -14.44 -33.40
N SER A 365 -13.19 -14.40 -32.61
CA SER A 365 -13.15 -15.02 -31.28
C SER A 365 -14.05 -14.30 -30.27
N GLU A 366 -14.09 -12.97 -30.32
CA GLU A 366 -14.95 -12.14 -29.47
C GLU A 366 -16.43 -12.35 -29.81
N GLU A 367 -16.77 -12.40 -31.09
CA GLU A 367 -18.12 -12.72 -31.55
C GLU A 367 -18.55 -14.14 -31.12
N SER A 368 -17.66 -15.12 -31.26
CA SER A 368 -17.91 -16.49 -30.82
C SER A 368 -18.11 -16.58 -29.30
N ALA A 369 -17.40 -15.77 -28.52
CA ALA A 369 -17.56 -15.72 -27.06
C ALA A 369 -18.91 -15.11 -26.66
N SER A 370 -19.32 -14.01 -27.30
CA SER A 370 -20.63 -13.38 -27.09
C SER A 370 -21.79 -14.33 -27.43
N MET A 371 -21.67 -15.05 -28.55
CA MET A 371 -22.66 -16.07 -28.94
C MET A 371 -22.77 -17.20 -27.91
N ARG A 372 -21.64 -17.74 -27.42
CA ARG A 372 -21.65 -18.77 -26.38
C ARG A 372 -22.28 -18.28 -25.08
N GLN A 373 -22.07 -17.02 -24.71
CA GLN A 373 -22.69 -16.43 -23.53
C GLN A 373 -24.22 -16.34 -23.69
N LYS A 374 -24.71 -15.93 -24.86
CA LYS A 374 -26.13 -15.88 -25.19
C LYS A 374 -26.77 -17.28 -25.17
N GLU A 375 -26.13 -18.25 -25.81
CA GLU A 375 -26.56 -19.66 -25.82
C GLU A 375 -26.62 -20.25 -24.40
N SER A 376 -25.62 -19.94 -23.56
CA SER A 376 -25.60 -20.37 -22.16
C SER A 376 -26.77 -19.79 -21.37
N ARG A 377 -27.14 -18.52 -21.58
CA ARG A 377 -28.29 -17.89 -20.90
C ARG A 377 -29.61 -18.52 -21.34
N ILE A 378 -29.78 -18.75 -22.65
CA ILE A 378 -30.95 -19.43 -23.20
C ILE A 378 -31.08 -20.84 -22.60
N ALA A 379 -29.99 -21.61 -22.53
CA ALA A 379 -30.01 -22.95 -21.97
C ALA A 379 -30.42 -22.96 -20.49
N VAL A 380 -29.96 -21.99 -19.69
CA VAL A 380 -30.35 -21.84 -18.28
C VAL A 380 -31.85 -21.55 -18.16
N ILE A 381 -32.37 -20.58 -18.92
CA ILE A 381 -33.79 -20.21 -18.87
C ILE A 381 -34.69 -21.39 -19.28
N VAL A 382 -34.34 -22.09 -20.36
CA VAL A 382 -35.07 -23.30 -20.80
C VAL A 382 -35.06 -24.39 -19.72
N SER A 383 -33.92 -24.60 -19.04
CA SER A 383 -33.85 -25.56 -17.94
C SER A 383 -34.71 -25.16 -16.74
N ILE A 384 -34.81 -23.86 -16.44
CA ILE A 384 -35.65 -23.35 -15.35
C ILE A 384 -37.12 -23.53 -15.71
N ILE A 385 -37.54 -23.19 -16.94
CA ILE A 385 -38.90 -23.37 -17.44
C ILE A 385 -39.31 -24.85 -17.31
N ALA A 386 -38.50 -25.78 -17.84
CA ALA A 386 -38.79 -27.21 -17.76
C ALA A 386 -38.93 -27.71 -16.31
N SER A 387 -38.09 -27.20 -15.39
CA SER A 387 -38.20 -27.52 -13.97
C SER A 387 -39.49 -26.98 -13.33
N LYS A 388 -39.93 -25.78 -13.73
CA LYS A 388 -41.15 -25.13 -13.21
C LYS A 388 -42.41 -25.76 -13.78
N GLU A 389 -42.41 -26.14 -15.05
CA GLU A 389 -43.48 -26.93 -15.68
C GLU A 389 -43.66 -28.28 -14.98
N LYS A 390 -42.55 -28.99 -14.69
CA LYS A 390 -42.61 -30.25 -13.94
C LYS A 390 -43.18 -30.06 -12.52
N ALA A 391 -42.83 -28.95 -11.85
CA ALA A 391 -43.37 -28.63 -10.53
C ALA A 391 -44.87 -28.30 -10.60
N ARG A 392 -45.31 -27.56 -11.63
CA ARG A 392 -46.72 -27.29 -11.91
C ARG A 392 -47.48 -28.58 -12.16
N ASP A 393 -46.97 -29.47 -13.01
CA ASP A 393 -47.63 -30.73 -13.34
C ASP A 393 -47.76 -31.65 -12.13
N CYS A 394 -46.74 -31.69 -11.26
CA CYS A 394 -46.81 -32.40 -9.99
C CYS A 394 -47.89 -31.82 -9.05
N LYS A 395 -48.00 -30.49 -8.95
CA LYS A 395 -49.04 -29.84 -8.14
C LYS A 395 -50.44 -30.03 -8.73
N MET A 396 -50.56 -30.04 -10.06
CA MET A 396 -51.81 -30.36 -10.76
C MET A 396 -52.28 -31.80 -10.48
N GLN A 397 -51.36 -32.76 -10.43
CA GLN A 397 -51.69 -34.16 -10.06
C GLN A 397 -52.11 -34.27 -8.59
N LEU A 398 -51.45 -33.53 -7.68
CA LEU A 398 -51.80 -33.50 -6.25
C LEU A 398 -53.16 -32.85 -5.99
N LEU A 399 -53.62 -31.94 -6.86
CA LEU A 399 -54.91 -31.27 -6.76
C LEU A 399 -56.10 -32.24 -6.82
N ALA A 400 -55.94 -33.41 -7.46
CA ALA A 400 -56.96 -34.46 -7.51
C ALA A 400 -57.17 -35.16 -6.16
N HIS A 401 -56.17 -35.13 -5.28
CA HIS A 401 -56.13 -35.92 -4.04
C HIS A 401 -56.02 -35.08 -2.75
N ALA A 402 -55.84 -33.77 -2.85
CA ALA A 402 -55.63 -32.90 -1.70
C ALA A 402 -56.93 -32.32 -1.10
N GLU A 403 -56.94 -32.18 0.23
CA GLU A 403 -58.01 -31.53 1.00
C GLU A 403 -57.96 -30.00 0.83
N ASP A 404 -56.76 -29.41 0.80
CA ASP A 404 -56.54 -27.95 0.69
C ASP A 404 -56.32 -27.49 -0.77
N LYS A 405 -57.37 -27.58 -1.59
CA LYS A 405 -57.30 -27.23 -3.02
C LYS A 405 -56.98 -25.76 -3.28
N GLN A 406 -57.46 -24.86 -2.43
CA GLN A 406 -57.26 -23.40 -2.59
C GLN A 406 -55.79 -22.99 -2.55
N LYS A 407 -55.00 -23.60 -1.64
CA LYS A 407 -53.57 -23.33 -1.53
C LYS A 407 -52.80 -23.84 -2.76
N LEU A 408 -53.19 -25.01 -3.28
CA LEU A 408 -52.59 -25.57 -4.49
C LEU A 408 -52.91 -24.72 -5.73
N PHE A 409 -54.12 -24.17 -5.86
CA PHE A 409 -54.45 -23.26 -6.95
C PHE A 409 -53.59 -21.99 -6.93
N PHE A 410 -53.44 -21.33 -5.78
CA PHE A 410 -52.58 -20.16 -5.65
C PHE A 410 -51.12 -20.46 -6.03
N ASP A 411 -50.63 -21.62 -5.58
CA ASP A 411 -49.29 -22.09 -5.91
C ASP A 411 -49.10 -22.44 -7.39
N ILE A 412 -50.14 -22.90 -8.08
CA ILE A 412 -50.15 -23.19 -9.52
C ILE A 412 -50.19 -21.88 -10.31
N ASP A 413 -51.03 -20.93 -9.91
CA ASP A 413 -51.13 -19.61 -10.55
C ASP A 413 -49.80 -18.86 -10.44
N SER A 414 -49.16 -18.87 -9.26
CA SER A 414 -47.83 -18.28 -9.07
C SER A 414 -46.75 -18.95 -9.93
N LEU A 415 -46.85 -20.27 -10.17
CA LEU A 415 -45.94 -20.98 -11.07
C LEU A 415 -46.18 -20.61 -12.54
N ASN A 416 -47.44 -20.44 -12.95
CA ASN A 416 -47.79 -19.99 -14.30
C ASN A 416 -47.28 -18.56 -14.56
N ASP A 417 -47.51 -17.63 -13.63
CA ASP A 417 -47.00 -16.27 -13.72
C ASP A 417 -45.46 -16.25 -13.90
N THR A 418 -44.76 -17.11 -13.14
CA THR A 418 -43.30 -17.23 -13.24
C THR A 418 -42.85 -17.82 -14.58
N ILE A 419 -43.59 -18.80 -15.11
CA ILE A 419 -43.31 -19.40 -16.42
C ILE A 419 -43.52 -18.37 -17.53
N ASP A 420 -44.56 -17.55 -17.45
CA ASP A 420 -44.85 -16.51 -18.44
C ASP A 420 -43.76 -15.43 -18.45
N ILE A 421 -43.30 -14.98 -17.26
CA ILE A 421 -42.18 -14.04 -17.15
C ILE A 421 -40.90 -14.61 -17.79
N LEU A 422 -40.60 -15.89 -17.55
CA LEU A 422 -39.42 -16.55 -18.13
C LEU A 422 -39.54 -16.76 -19.64
N ASN A 423 -40.74 -16.99 -20.15
CA ASN A 423 -41.01 -17.07 -21.59
C ASN A 423 -40.84 -15.70 -22.27
N ASP A 424 -41.25 -14.62 -21.61
CA ASP A 424 -41.03 -13.25 -22.10
C ASP A 424 -39.53 -12.90 -22.12
N GLU A 425 -38.78 -13.28 -21.08
CA GLU A 425 -37.31 -13.11 -21.04
C GLU A 425 -36.62 -13.94 -22.14
N LEU A 426 -37.06 -15.17 -22.36
CA LEU A 426 -36.56 -16.03 -23.44
C LEU A 426 -36.82 -15.40 -24.82
N LYS A 427 -38.00 -14.82 -25.01
CA LYS A 427 -38.38 -14.13 -26.25
C LYS A 427 -37.53 -12.88 -26.47
N GLN A 428 -37.33 -12.06 -25.44
CA GLN A 428 -36.45 -10.88 -25.51
C GLN A 428 -35.01 -11.27 -25.87
N LEU A 429 -34.46 -12.30 -25.24
CA LEU A 429 -33.12 -12.81 -25.58
C LEU A 429 -33.07 -13.36 -27.01
N SER A 430 -34.13 -13.99 -27.50
CA SER A 430 -34.19 -14.46 -28.90
C SER A 430 -34.24 -13.31 -29.91
N GLU A 431 -34.91 -12.20 -29.57
CA GLU A 431 -35.11 -11.02 -30.42
C GLU A 431 -33.97 -9.99 -30.35
N GLU A 432 -33.15 -10.04 -29.29
CA GLU A 432 -31.98 -9.15 -29.12
C GLU A 432 -31.03 -9.29 -30.31
N LYS A 433 -30.98 -8.23 -31.15
CA LYS A 433 -30.14 -8.17 -32.35
C LYS A 433 -28.66 -8.24 -31.96
N ARG A 434 -27.89 -8.89 -32.83
CA ARG A 434 -26.43 -9.01 -32.70
C ARG A 434 -25.80 -7.61 -32.64
N GLU A 435 -25.26 -7.22 -31.50
CA GLU A 435 -24.35 -6.09 -31.43
C GLU A 435 -22.97 -6.53 -31.93
N THR A 436 -22.75 -6.44 -33.25
CA THR A 436 -21.40 -6.58 -33.78
C THR A 436 -20.60 -5.33 -33.39
N SER A 437 -19.41 -5.54 -32.82
CA SER A 437 -18.54 -4.44 -32.41
C SER A 437 -18.29 -3.50 -33.60
N LYS A 438 -18.37 -2.18 -33.34
CA LYS A 438 -18.18 -1.14 -34.38
C LYS A 438 -16.84 -1.27 -35.10
N ILE A 439 -15.83 -1.80 -34.40
CA ILE A 439 -14.50 -2.07 -34.95
C ILE A 439 -14.56 -3.23 -35.94
N VAL A 440 -15.30 -4.29 -35.61
CA VAL A 440 -15.49 -5.45 -36.50
C VAL A 440 -16.25 -5.04 -37.75
N GLN A 441 -17.29 -4.22 -37.63
CA GLN A 441 -17.98 -3.66 -38.80
C GLN A 441 -17.05 -2.81 -39.68
N ALA A 442 -16.18 -1.99 -39.07
CA ALA A 442 -15.23 -1.17 -39.80
C ALA A 442 -14.15 -2.02 -40.50
N VAL A 443 -13.64 -3.07 -39.83
CA VAL A 443 -12.66 -3.99 -40.38
C VAL A 443 -13.26 -4.85 -41.49
N MET A 444 -14.48 -5.35 -41.32
CA MET A 444 -15.19 -6.09 -42.38
C MET A 444 -15.46 -5.20 -43.58
N ARG A 445 -15.89 -3.94 -43.38
CA ARG A 445 -16.06 -2.98 -44.47
C ARG A 445 -14.76 -2.65 -45.18
N GLU A 446 -13.65 -2.47 -44.45
CA GLU A 446 -12.33 -2.25 -45.07
C GLU A 446 -11.84 -3.52 -45.79
N ALA A 447 -12.14 -4.70 -45.27
CA ALA A 447 -11.84 -5.98 -45.89
C ALA A 447 -12.64 -6.17 -47.19
N GLU A 448 -13.95 -5.93 -47.17
CA GLU A 448 -14.85 -5.93 -48.33
C GLU A 448 -14.34 -5.00 -49.43
N GLN A 449 -14.01 -3.75 -49.07
CA GLN A 449 -13.43 -2.77 -50.00
C GLN A 449 -12.07 -3.24 -50.55
N SER A 450 -11.22 -3.83 -49.71
CA SER A 450 -9.90 -4.30 -50.14
C SER A 450 -9.94 -5.57 -50.99
N MET A 451 -10.98 -6.40 -50.83
CA MET A 451 -11.23 -7.60 -51.62
C MET A 451 -12.05 -7.31 -52.88
N GLY A 452 -12.45 -6.05 -53.11
CA GLY A 452 -13.25 -5.65 -54.27
C GLY A 452 -14.67 -6.22 -54.25
N VAL A 453 -15.18 -6.56 -53.08
CA VAL A 453 -16.58 -6.99 -52.88
C VAL A 453 -17.44 -5.74 -52.71
N ASP A 454 -17.37 -4.82 -53.68
CA ASP A 454 -18.43 -3.85 -53.86
C ASP A 454 -19.50 -4.55 -54.71
N GLU A 455 -20.57 -4.97 -54.05
CA GLU A 455 -21.78 -5.46 -54.68
C GLU A 455 -22.38 -4.32 -55.54
N ASN A 456 -22.26 -4.45 -56.86
CA ASN A 456 -23.36 -4.04 -57.74
C ASN A 456 -24.55 -4.95 -57.42
N ASN A 457 -25.37 -4.57 -56.42
CA ASN A 457 -26.83 -4.72 -56.42
C ASN A 457 -27.48 -4.07 -55.20
#